data_AF-A0A0B8Q781-F1
#
_entry.id   AF-A0A0B8Q781-F1
#
_cell.length_a   1.000
_cell.length_b   1.000
_cell.length_c   1.000
_cell.angle_alpha   90.00
_cell.angle_beta   90.00
_cell.angle_gamma   90.00
#
_symmetry.space_group_name_H-M   'P 1'
#
loop_
_entity.id
_entity.type
_entity.pdbx_description
1 polymer ?
#
loop_
_entity_poly.entity_id
_entity_poly.type
_entity_poly.pdbx_seq_one_letter_code
_entity_poly.pdbx_strand_id
1 'polypeptide(L)'
;MVTVIHHKIGALTKPSVFTRVVLRTDDTDMYPSVKVAQKALAEGKKPPLTKQKFFENGQQVERVKGIYSDDLYTGKMIEYIEQGRESGKPFFGYLALTTAHFPLQAPSALIDKYTEMYEELGYDGLKKQRYEQMIEAGVYKESTPFPDANPIVKKWDDLTAAEKKTQARLMATYAAMIEAQDFYIGRVIDYLRETGELDNTLIIYMPDNGPEGADAMGPLANDLWKDWTEDHFDMSDEAIGTSNSSRQLGIEWANATTGPLQWWKWFVSEGGVRVPLIVSPPSDTGFDKQGEMSNTTLSVKDLPMTILDYAGVAHPGETYRNRKVATPSGVSMAHSCLAKPIRCEMTRIGSLLSCSVMAL
;
A
#
# COMPACT_ATOMS: atom_id res chain seq x y z
N MET A 1 2.38 1.76 1.71
CA MET A 1 2.47 3.10 2.35
C MET A 1 3.20 2.95 3.68
N VAL A 2 4.27 3.70 3.90
CA VAL A 2 4.92 3.84 5.21
C VAL A 2 4.85 5.30 5.63
N THR A 3 4.28 5.56 6.80
CA THR A 3 4.31 6.89 7.44
C THR A 3 5.26 6.82 8.64
N VAL A 4 6.19 7.78 8.71
CA VAL A 4 7.27 7.84 9.70
C VAL A 4 7.17 9.20 10.40
N ILE A 5 6.96 9.22 11.71
CA ILE A 5 6.71 10.47 12.44
C ILE A 5 7.56 10.52 13.69
N HIS A 6 8.49 11.46 13.76
CA HIS A 6 9.32 11.70 14.93
C HIS A 6 8.76 12.85 15.78
N HIS A 7 8.77 12.77 17.12
CA HIS A 7 8.25 13.82 18.01
C HIS A 7 9.15 14.13 19.21
N LYS A 8 9.72 15.33 19.37
CA LYS A 8 10.39 15.68 20.65
C LYS A 8 9.41 16.27 21.68
N ILE A 9 9.46 15.74 22.91
CA ILE A 9 8.82 16.32 24.09
C ILE A 9 9.51 17.66 24.42
N GLY A 10 8.90 18.78 24.02
CA GLY A 10 9.36 20.12 24.38
C GLY A 10 8.95 21.20 23.39
N ALA A 11 8.04 22.08 23.80
CA ALA A 11 7.65 23.36 23.18
C ALA A 11 7.59 23.39 21.63
N LEU A 12 6.37 23.20 21.12
CA LEU A 12 5.98 23.33 19.71
C LEU A 12 6.41 24.68 19.12
N THR A 13 7.48 24.67 18.32
CA THR A 13 7.51 25.50 17.11
C THR A 13 7.15 24.61 15.92
N LYS A 14 6.46 25.19 14.93
CA LYS A 14 5.86 24.49 13.78
C LYS A 14 6.75 23.33 13.31
N PRO A 15 6.24 22.08 13.24
CA PRO A 15 6.98 20.99 12.62
C PRO A 15 7.41 21.44 11.22
N SER A 16 8.64 21.11 10.83
CA SER A 16 9.03 21.17 9.42
C SER A 16 8.20 20.11 8.71
N VAL A 17 7.04 20.53 8.23
CA VAL A 17 6.25 19.72 7.32
C VAL A 17 7.05 19.64 6.03
N PHE A 18 7.82 18.56 5.85
CA PHE A 18 8.37 18.21 4.56
C PHE A 18 7.24 17.63 3.70
N THR A 19 6.32 18.49 3.25
CA THR A 19 5.44 18.10 2.14
C THR A 19 6.27 18.21 0.89
N ARG A 20 6.76 17.11 0.30
CA ARG A 20 7.23 17.10 -1.10
C ARG A 20 7.45 15.70 -1.66
N VAL A 21 6.36 14.98 -1.89
CA VAL A 21 6.03 14.43 -3.22
C VAL A 21 4.51 14.53 -3.36
N VAL A 22 4.05 15.37 -4.29
CA VAL A 22 2.67 15.32 -4.79
C VAL A 22 2.75 14.52 -6.08
N LEU A 23 2.23 13.29 -6.07
CA LEU A 23 1.89 12.61 -7.31
C LEU A 23 0.56 13.22 -7.79
N ARG A 24 0.66 14.21 -8.68
CA ARG A 24 -0.48 14.60 -9.51
C ARG A 24 -0.49 13.63 -10.69
N THR A 25 -1.49 12.76 -10.72
CA THR A 25 -1.65 11.67 -11.68
C THR A 25 -2.23 12.19 -12.99
N ASP A 26 -1.39 12.84 -13.77
CA ASP A 26 -1.67 13.13 -15.17
C ASP A 26 -0.35 12.92 -15.90
N ASP A 27 -0.26 11.76 -16.55
CA ASP A 27 0.85 11.17 -17.31
C ASP A 27 1.57 10.06 -16.54
N THR A 28 1.52 8.83 -17.07
CA THR A 28 2.19 7.62 -16.57
C THR A 28 2.70 6.76 -17.73
N ASP A 29 3.70 5.87 -17.60
CA ASP A 29 3.98 4.83 -18.63
C ASP A 29 2.83 3.78 -18.66
N MET A 30 1.60 4.28 -18.66
CA MET A 30 0.35 3.57 -18.57
C MET A 30 -0.55 4.09 -19.68
N TYR A 31 -1.65 3.39 -19.81
CA TYR A 31 -2.69 3.67 -20.76
C TYR A 31 -3.11 5.17 -20.71
N PRO A 32 -3.10 5.90 -21.85
CA PRO A 32 -3.46 7.32 -21.86
C PRO A 32 -4.91 7.53 -21.43
N SER A 33 -5.28 8.75 -21.02
CA SER A 33 -6.69 9.05 -20.73
C SER A 33 -7.59 8.65 -21.90
N VAL A 34 -8.82 8.21 -21.61
CA VAL A 34 -9.79 7.76 -22.65
C VAL A 34 -9.95 8.80 -23.76
N LYS A 35 -9.94 10.09 -23.41
CA LYS A 35 -10.02 11.19 -24.38
C LYS A 35 -8.81 11.25 -25.32
N VAL A 36 -7.60 11.07 -24.79
CA VAL A 36 -6.36 11.05 -25.57
C VAL A 36 -6.31 9.81 -26.45
N ALA A 37 -6.70 8.65 -25.92
CA ALA A 37 -6.79 7.40 -26.67
C ALA A 37 -7.76 7.50 -27.86
N GLN A 38 -9.00 7.90 -27.59
CA GLN A 38 -10.03 8.03 -28.62
C GLN A 38 -9.64 9.03 -29.71
N LYS A 39 -8.98 10.13 -29.35
CA LYS A 39 -8.45 11.09 -30.32
C LYS A 39 -7.39 10.44 -31.22
N ALA A 40 -6.44 9.72 -30.65
CA ALA A 40 -5.40 9.04 -31.43
C ALA A 40 -6.02 8.03 -32.42
N LEU A 41 -6.97 7.21 -31.94
CA LEU A 41 -7.68 6.23 -32.78
C LEU A 41 -8.47 6.90 -33.91
N ALA A 42 -9.17 8.00 -33.63
CA ALA A 42 -9.92 8.75 -34.64
C ALA A 42 -9.01 9.36 -35.72
N GLU A 43 -7.74 9.61 -35.39
CA GLU A 43 -6.70 10.05 -36.33
C GLU A 43 -5.97 8.88 -37.03
N GLY A 44 -6.39 7.64 -36.80
CA GLY A 44 -5.72 6.44 -37.33
C GLY A 44 -4.34 6.17 -36.72
N LYS A 45 -4.10 6.67 -35.50
CA LYS A 45 -2.82 6.54 -34.78
C LYS A 45 -2.96 5.62 -33.57
N LYS A 46 -1.86 4.98 -33.21
CA LYS A 46 -1.74 4.25 -31.94
C LYS A 46 -1.83 5.25 -30.77
N PRO A 47 -2.60 4.95 -29.70
CA PRO A 47 -2.57 5.77 -28.50
C PRO A 47 -1.14 5.84 -27.92
N PRO A 48 -0.64 7.03 -27.55
CA PRO A 48 0.76 7.19 -27.13
C PRO A 48 1.01 6.66 -25.71
N LEU A 49 2.27 6.38 -25.39
CA LEU A 49 2.74 6.33 -23.99
C LEU A 49 2.61 7.73 -23.37
N THR A 50 2.14 7.80 -22.12
CA THR A 50 2.22 9.04 -21.34
C THR A 50 3.48 9.05 -20.47
N LYS A 51 3.96 10.21 -20.02
CA LYS A 51 5.23 10.32 -19.25
C LYS A 51 5.00 10.90 -17.86
N GLN A 52 5.29 10.12 -16.82
CA GLN A 52 5.20 10.61 -15.43
C GLN A 52 5.99 11.89 -15.20
N LYS A 53 5.29 12.89 -14.68
CA LYS A 53 5.93 14.10 -14.16
C LYS A 53 6.38 13.83 -12.73
N PHE A 54 7.68 13.97 -12.51
CA PHE A 54 8.25 13.94 -11.17
C PHE A 54 8.43 15.36 -10.67
N PHE A 55 8.25 15.54 -9.37
CA PHE A 55 8.44 16.83 -8.73
C PHE A 55 9.30 16.66 -7.49
N GLU A 56 10.32 17.48 -7.39
CA GLU A 56 11.12 17.64 -6.19
C GLU A 56 10.99 19.09 -5.76
N ASN A 57 10.63 19.32 -4.51
CA ASN A 57 10.54 20.69 -4.00
C ASN A 57 9.52 21.59 -4.74
N GLY A 58 8.47 20.99 -5.33
CA GLY A 58 7.48 21.69 -6.14
C GLY A 58 7.97 22.09 -7.54
N GLN A 59 9.21 21.75 -7.87
CA GLN A 59 9.81 21.93 -9.19
C GLN A 59 9.74 20.61 -9.94
N GLN A 60 9.39 20.67 -11.23
CA GLN A 60 9.40 19.48 -12.07
C GLN A 60 10.84 19.00 -12.27
N VAL A 61 11.07 17.71 -12.11
CA VAL A 61 12.35 17.04 -12.33
C VAL A 61 12.16 15.85 -13.27
N GLU A 62 13.24 15.45 -13.94
CA GLU A 62 13.26 14.22 -14.73
C GLU A 62 13.60 13.02 -13.84
N ARG A 63 12.93 11.90 -14.07
CA ARG A 63 13.25 10.66 -13.36
C ARG A 63 14.63 10.15 -13.78
N VAL A 64 15.44 9.75 -12.82
CA VAL A 64 16.69 9.03 -13.09
C VAL A 64 16.36 7.67 -13.71
N LYS A 65 16.95 7.39 -14.87
CA LYS A 65 16.76 6.13 -15.61
C LYS A 65 17.63 5.01 -15.04
N GLY A 66 17.18 3.77 -15.18
CA GLY A 66 17.94 2.59 -14.74
C GLY A 66 17.93 2.34 -13.22
N ILE A 67 17.14 3.11 -12.47
CA ILE A 67 16.97 2.94 -11.03
C ILE A 67 15.58 2.38 -10.73
N TYR A 68 15.55 1.33 -9.91
CA TYR A 68 14.33 0.72 -9.41
C TYR A 68 13.53 1.72 -8.55
N SER A 69 12.20 1.70 -8.64
CA SER A 69 11.36 2.72 -7.98
C SER A 69 11.62 2.81 -6.47
N ASP A 70 11.75 1.66 -5.82
CA ASP A 70 11.83 1.61 -4.36
C ASP A 70 13.18 2.11 -3.87
N ASP A 71 14.25 1.90 -4.63
CA ASP A 71 15.57 2.49 -4.36
C ASP A 71 15.52 4.02 -4.46
N LEU A 72 14.93 4.53 -5.54
CA LEU A 72 14.80 5.97 -5.76
C LEU A 72 14.02 6.65 -4.63
N TYR A 73 12.85 6.12 -4.27
CA TYR A 73 12.00 6.73 -3.25
C TYR A 73 12.61 6.61 -1.85
N THR A 74 13.23 5.47 -1.54
CA THR A 74 13.92 5.24 -0.27
C THR A 74 15.14 6.14 -0.11
N GLY A 75 15.97 6.23 -1.16
CA GLY A 75 17.13 7.11 -1.17
C GLY A 75 16.73 8.57 -0.96
N LYS A 76 15.66 9.04 -1.62
CA LYS A 76 15.12 10.38 -1.41
C LYS A 76 14.56 10.59 -0.01
N MET A 77 13.86 9.63 0.57
CA MET A 77 13.38 9.72 1.95
C MET A 77 14.54 9.90 2.93
N ILE A 78 15.58 9.07 2.83
CA ILE A 78 16.78 9.16 3.68
C ILE A 78 17.49 10.51 3.48
N GLU A 79 17.67 10.94 2.23
CA GLU A 79 18.25 12.25 1.89
C GLU A 79 17.49 13.39 2.58
N TYR A 80 16.15 13.36 2.55
CA TYR A 80 15.32 14.41 3.15
C TYR A 80 15.35 14.40 4.68
N ILE A 81 15.42 13.23 5.32
CA ILE A 81 15.57 13.14 6.77
C ILE A 81 16.95 13.69 7.18
N GLU A 82 18.02 13.31 6.47
CA GLU A 82 19.38 13.79 6.71
C GLU A 82 19.46 15.32 6.63
N GLN A 83 18.92 15.92 5.57
CA GLN A 83 18.90 17.38 5.38
C GLN A 83 18.19 18.13 6.52
N GLY A 84 17.21 17.50 7.17
CA GLY A 84 16.48 18.07 8.29
C GLY A 84 17.14 17.88 9.65
N ARG A 85 18.12 16.98 9.78
CA ARG A 85 18.61 16.45 11.07
C ARG A 85 19.17 17.54 11.99
N GLU A 86 19.98 18.44 11.45
CA GLU A 86 20.62 19.52 12.23
C GLU A 86 19.63 20.58 12.74
N SER A 87 18.40 20.60 12.22
CA SER A 87 17.38 21.56 12.66
C SER A 87 16.86 21.29 14.08
N GLY A 88 17.03 20.07 14.58
CA GLY A 88 16.49 19.60 15.86
C GLY A 88 14.96 19.51 15.90
N LYS A 89 14.27 19.71 14.76
CA LYS A 89 12.81 19.66 14.64
C LYS A 89 12.33 18.25 14.33
N PRO A 90 11.10 17.89 14.76
CA PRO A 90 10.44 16.67 14.30
C PRO A 90 10.19 16.69 12.79
N PHE A 91 10.07 15.50 12.20
CA PHE A 91 9.72 15.32 10.80
C PHE A 91 8.46 14.46 10.63
N PHE A 92 7.77 14.68 9.50
CA PHE A 92 6.72 13.83 8.97
C PHE A 92 7.20 13.27 7.62
N GLY A 93 7.49 11.98 7.57
CA GLY A 93 7.89 11.26 6.38
C GLY A 93 6.72 10.44 5.82
N TYR A 94 6.40 10.63 4.56
CA TYR A 94 5.41 9.85 3.83
C TYR A 94 6.08 9.12 2.67
N LEU A 95 6.34 7.82 2.85
CA LEU A 95 6.96 6.95 1.85
C LEU A 95 5.87 6.12 1.15
N ALA A 96 5.41 6.64 0.01
CA ALA A 96 4.44 5.98 -0.85
C ALA A 96 5.17 5.21 -1.96
N LEU A 97 5.65 4.01 -1.64
CA LEU A 97 6.19 3.09 -2.64
C LEU A 97 5.11 2.70 -3.65
N THR A 98 5.51 2.50 -4.90
CA THR A 98 4.62 2.11 -6.00
C THR A 98 4.54 0.61 -6.18
N THR A 99 5.44 -0.15 -5.56
CA THR A 99 5.39 -1.62 -5.52
C THR A 99 4.35 -2.09 -4.49
N ALA A 100 3.71 -3.25 -4.67
CA ALA A 100 3.78 -4.16 -5.82
C ALA A 100 2.64 -3.92 -6.83
N HIS A 101 2.38 -2.67 -7.22
CA HIS A 101 1.43 -2.36 -8.30
C HIS A 101 2.01 -2.76 -9.67
N PHE A 102 1.14 -3.04 -10.64
CA PHE A 102 1.58 -3.25 -12.02
C PHE A 102 2.19 -1.98 -12.64
N PRO A 103 3.07 -2.09 -13.65
CA PRO A 103 3.57 -3.34 -14.26
C PRO A 103 4.44 -4.18 -13.32
N LEU A 104 4.34 -5.50 -13.40
CA LEU A 104 5.14 -6.42 -12.60
C LEU A 104 6.60 -6.40 -13.06
N GLN A 105 7.47 -5.77 -12.27
CA GLN A 105 8.87 -5.55 -12.58
C GLN A 105 9.74 -5.70 -11.32
N ALA A 106 10.77 -6.53 -11.38
CA ALA A 106 11.67 -6.80 -10.26
C ALA A 106 13.05 -7.28 -10.75
N PRO A 107 14.11 -7.16 -9.94
CA PRO A 107 15.41 -7.75 -10.26
C PRO A 107 15.29 -9.27 -10.52
N SER A 108 15.83 -9.76 -11.63
CA SER A 108 15.66 -11.16 -12.07
C SER A 108 16.11 -12.18 -11.02
N ALA A 109 17.21 -11.90 -10.33
CA ALA A 109 17.73 -12.78 -9.27
C ALA A 109 16.73 -13.03 -8.13
N LEU A 110 15.83 -12.09 -7.84
CA LEU A 110 14.76 -12.28 -6.86
C LEU A 110 13.60 -13.09 -7.45
N ILE A 111 13.28 -12.93 -8.74
CA ILE A 111 12.18 -13.67 -9.40
C ILE A 111 12.47 -15.17 -9.43
N ASP A 112 13.70 -15.54 -9.77
CA ASP A 112 14.07 -16.95 -9.95
C ASP A 112 13.96 -17.76 -8.65
N LYS A 113 14.16 -17.13 -7.48
CA LYS A 113 13.96 -17.71 -6.14
C LYS A 113 12.55 -18.25 -5.91
N TYR A 114 11.56 -17.67 -6.57
CA TYR A 114 10.14 -17.89 -6.28
C TYR A 114 9.41 -18.70 -7.35
N THR A 115 9.96 -18.82 -8.56
CA THR A 115 9.23 -19.34 -9.73
C THR A 115 8.81 -20.80 -9.54
N GLU A 116 9.74 -21.69 -9.18
CA GLU A 116 9.42 -23.12 -9.00
C GLU A 116 8.38 -23.35 -7.91
N MET A 117 8.48 -22.61 -6.79
CA MET A 117 7.53 -22.69 -5.69
C MET A 117 6.11 -22.33 -6.14
N TYR A 118 5.92 -21.26 -6.93
CA TYR A 118 4.58 -20.88 -7.40
C TYR A 118 4.05 -21.79 -8.51
N GLU A 119 4.93 -22.44 -9.28
CA GLU A 119 4.53 -23.46 -10.25
C GLU A 119 3.97 -24.71 -9.56
N GLU A 120 4.62 -25.15 -8.48
CA GLU A 120 4.18 -26.28 -7.65
C GLU A 120 2.91 -25.94 -6.88
N LEU A 121 2.85 -24.75 -6.27
CA LEU A 121 1.77 -24.35 -5.39
C LEU A 121 0.46 -24.01 -6.13
N GLY A 122 0.56 -23.31 -7.25
CA GLY A 122 -0.58 -22.85 -8.04
C GLY A 122 -1.56 -21.95 -7.27
N TYR A 123 -2.69 -21.63 -7.91
CA TYR A 123 -3.69 -20.71 -7.34
C TYR A 123 -4.33 -21.25 -6.06
N ASP A 124 -4.86 -22.47 -6.11
CA ASP A 124 -5.62 -23.07 -5.01
C ASP A 124 -4.71 -23.43 -3.83
N GLY A 125 -3.51 -23.95 -4.12
CA GLY A 125 -2.51 -24.23 -3.10
C GLY A 125 -2.07 -22.96 -2.37
N LEU A 126 -1.88 -21.84 -3.09
CA LEU A 126 -1.53 -20.57 -2.46
C LEU A 126 -2.67 -20.07 -1.57
N LYS A 127 -3.92 -20.10 -2.06
CA LYS A 127 -5.08 -19.66 -1.26
C LYS A 127 -5.22 -20.47 0.02
N LYS A 128 -5.08 -21.80 -0.07
CA LYS A 128 -5.11 -22.71 1.07
C LYS A 128 -3.97 -22.43 2.04
N GLN A 129 -2.74 -22.32 1.54
CA GLN A 129 -1.56 -22.02 2.38
C GLN A 129 -1.74 -20.69 3.12
N ARG A 130 -2.18 -19.62 2.44
CA ARG A 130 -2.43 -18.31 3.06
C ARG A 130 -3.52 -18.37 4.12
N TYR A 131 -4.61 -19.09 3.84
CA TYR A 131 -5.66 -19.34 4.83
C TYR A 131 -5.10 -20.03 6.08
N GLU A 132 -4.39 -21.15 5.91
CA GLU A 132 -3.84 -21.94 7.03
C GLU A 132 -2.83 -21.11 7.85
N GLN A 133 -1.91 -20.41 7.20
CA GLN A 133 -0.91 -19.56 7.87
C GLN A 133 -1.55 -18.40 8.64
N MET A 134 -2.62 -17.78 8.14
CA MET A 134 -3.26 -16.68 8.87
C MET A 134 -4.10 -17.18 10.06
N ILE A 135 -4.57 -18.42 10.03
CA ILE A 135 -5.18 -19.07 11.20
C ILE A 135 -4.10 -19.41 12.23
N GLU A 136 -3.01 -20.05 11.80
CA GLU A 136 -1.88 -20.40 12.66
C GLU A 136 -1.23 -19.18 13.32
N ALA A 137 -1.08 -18.08 12.57
CA ALA A 137 -0.57 -16.81 13.09
C ALA A 137 -1.56 -16.09 14.02
N GLY A 138 -2.80 -16.59 14.17
CA GLY A 138 -3.84 -15.99 15.02
C GLY A 138 -4.47 -14.70 14.46
N VAL A 139 -4.23 -14.39 13.18
CA VAL A 139 -4.86 -13.25 12.48
C VAL A 139 -6.37 -13.48 12.32
N TYR A 140 -6.77 -14.74 12.13
CA TYR A 140 -8.17 -15.17 12.11
C TYR A 140 -8.40 -16.27 13.14
N LYS A 141 -9.65 -16.39 13.58
CA LYS A 141 -10.06 -17.45 14.52
C LYS A 141 -10.03 -18.80 13.81
N GLU A 142 -9.67 -19.89 14.52
CA GLU A 142 -9.73 -21.27 14.00
C GLU A 142 -11.08 -21.65 13.38
N SER A 143 -12.17 -21.08 13.88
CA SER A 143 -13.53 -21.32 13.36
C SER A 143 -13.84 -20.57 12.06
N THR A 144 -12.90 -19.82 11.49
CA THR A 144 -13.12 -19.07 10.24
C THR A 144 -13.27 -20.08 9.10
N PRO A 145 -14.37 -20.06 8.32
CA PRO A 145 -14.54 -21.03 7.24
C PRO A 145 -13.55 -20.77 6.11
N PHE A 146 -13.08 -21.84 5.46
CA PHE A 146 -12.41 -21.72 4.16
C PHE A 146 -13.42 -21.22 3.13
N PRO A 147 -13.09 -20.19 2.34
CA PRO A 147 -14.02 -19.61 1.38
C PRO A 147 -14.38 -20.59 0.27
N ASP A 148 -15.62 -20.49 -0.21
CA ASP A 148 -16.06 -21.22 -1.41
C ASP A 148 -15.21 -20.84 -2.63
N ALA A 149 -15.12 -21.77 -3.60
CA ALA A 149 -14.44 -21.53 -4.86
C ALA A 149 -15.08 -20.36 -5.62
N ASN A 150 -14.23 -19.48 -6.17
CA ASN A 150 -14.71 -18.35 -6.95
C ASN A 150 -15.04 -18.81 -8.39
N PRO A 151 -16.29 -18.68 -8.87
CA PRO A 151 -16.67 -19.23 -10.17
C PRO A 151 -16.09 -18.48 -11.38
N ILE A 152 -15.53 -17.28 -11.19
CA ILE A 152 -15.00 -16.48 -12.31
C ILE A 152 -13.49 -16.66 -12.54
N VAL A 153 -12.79 -17.37 -11.66
CA VAL A 153 -11.34 -17.62 -11.79
C VAL A 153 -11.10 -18.97 -12.45
N LYS A 154 -10.07 -19.07 -13.29
CA LYS A 154 -9.64 -20.35 -13.85
C LYS A 154 -9.00 -21.22 -12.77
N LYS A 155 -9.17 -22.54 -12.86
CA LYS A 155 -8.47 -23.49 -12.00
C LYS A 155 -7.05 -23.70 -12.51
N TRP A 156 -6.12 -23.92 -11.58
CA TRP A 156 -4.73 -24.19 -11.93
C TRP A 156 -4.59 -25.45 -12.81
N ASP A 157 -5.37 -26.48 -12.53
CA ASP A 157 -5.32 -27.77 -13.25
C ASP A 157 -5.86 -27.70 -14.69
N ASP A 158 -6.62 -26.65 -15.02
CA ASP A 158 -7.11 -26.43 -16.38
C ASP A 158 -6.05 -25.75 -17.28
N LEU A 159 -4.93 -25.29 -16.71
CA LEU A 159 -3.84 -24.66 -17.43
C LEU A 159 -2.90 -25.70 -18.06
N THR A 160 -2.46 -25.40 -19.27
CA THR A 160 -1.34 -26.12 -19.92
C THR A 160 -0.04 -25.91 -19.14
N ALA A 161 0.95 -26.79 -19.36
CA ALA A 161 2.26 -26.65 -18.73
C ALA A 161 2.95 -25.31 -19.08
N ALA A 162 2.73 -24.76 -20.28
CA ALA A 162 3.26 -23.45 -20.66
C ALA A 162 2.59 -22.33 -19.86
N GLU A 163 1.25 -22.33 -19.78
CA GLU A 163 0.50 -21.32 -19.00
C GLU A 163 0.85 -21.36 -17.51
N LYS A 164 1.05 -22.56 -16.93
CA LYS A 164 1.50 -22.71 -15.54
C LYS A 164 2.84 -22.00 -15.30
N LYS A 165 3.81 -22.15 -16.21
CA LYS A 165 5.11 -21.48 -16.12
C LYS A 165 4.98 -19.96 -16.23
N THR A 166 4.18 -19.47 -17.18
CA THR A 166 3.90 -18.04 -17.33
C THR A 166 3.31 -17.47 -16.03
N GLN A 167 2.29 -18.13 -15.49
CA GLN A 167 1.58 -17.68 -14.29
C GLN A 167 2.43 -17.75 -13.02
N ALA A 168 3.25 -18.80 -12.89
CA ALA A 168 4.22 -18.91 -11.81
C ALA A 168 5.24 -17.76 -11.85
N ARG A 169 5.74 -17.41 -13.04
CA ARG A 169 6.69 -16.30 -13.22
C ARG A 169 6.06 -14.94 -12.90
N LEU A 170 4.78 -14.72 -13.20
CA LEU A 170 4.04 -13.51 -12.80
C LEU A 170 3.96 -13.39 -11.27
N MET A 171 3.53 -14.45 -10.58
CA MET A 171 3.44 -14.44 -9.12
C MET A 171 4.82 -14.35 -8.44
N ALA A 172 5.84 -14.99 -9.01
CA ALA A 172 7.22 -14.86 -8.57
C ALA A 172 7.75 -13.44 -8.70
N THR A 173 7.39 -12.75 -9.79
CA THR A 173 7.75 -11.34 -9.97
C THR A 173 7.05 -10.46 -8.94
N TYR A 174 5.76 -10.70 -8.67
CA TYR A 174 5.03 -10.00 -7.61
C TYR A 174 5.68 -10.23 -6.23
N ALA A 175 6.04 -11.47 -5.89
CA ALA A 175 6.73 -11.79 -4.64
C ALA A 175 8.11 -11.10 -4.54
N ALA A 176 8.86 -11.07 -5.65
CA ALA A 176 10.13 -10.35 -5.72
C ALA A 176 9.97 -8.83 -5.52
N MET A 177 8.89 -8.22 -6.00
CA MET A 177 8.57 -6.81 -5.73
C MET A 177 8.28 -6.58 -4.23
N ILE A 178 7.59 -7.52 -3.58
CA ILE A 178 7.31 -7.44 -2.14
C ILE A 178 8.60 -7.63 -1.31
N GLU A 179 9.47 -8.59 -1.66
CA GLU A 179 10.78 -8.75 -1.00
C GLU A 179 11.66 -7.50 -1.21
N ALA A 180 11.69 -6.94 -2.42
CA ALA A 180 12.41 -5.68 -2.67
C ALA A 180 11.85 -4.54 -1.81
N GLN A 181 10.52 -4.39 -1.74
CA GLN A 181 9.88 -3.39 -0.91
C GLN A 181 10.29 -3.52 0.56
N ASP A 182 10.28 -4.74 1.11
CA ASP A 182 10.71 -5.01 2.49
C ASP A 182 12.17 -4.58 2.72
N PHE A 183 13.08 -4.96 1.83
CA PHE A 183 14.49 -4.55 1.88
C PHE A 183 14.65 -3.02 1.91
N TYR A 184 13.94 -2.30 1.05
CA TYR A 184 14.04 -0.84 0.97
C TYR A 184 13.38 -0.13 2.15
N ILE A 185 12.29 -0.67 2.71
CA ILE A 185 11.74 -0.19 3.99
C ILE A 185 12.77 -0.40 5.10
N GLY A 186 13.41 -1.58 5.15
CA GLY A 186 14.49 -1.91 6.08
C GLY A 186 15.60 -0.86 6.09
N ARG A 187 16.03 -0.38 4.92
CA ARG A 187 17.04 0.70 4.82
C ARG A 187 16.62 2.00 5.52
N VAL A 188 15.35 2.38 5.46
CA VAL A 188 14.85 3.56 6.20
C VAL A 188 14.90 3.30 7.70
N ILE A 189 14.45 2.13 8.14
CA ILE A 189 14.45 1.74 9.55
C ILE A 189 15.89 1.67 10.10
N ASP A 190 16.81 1.11 9.34
CA ASP A 190 18.23 1.02 9.70
C ASP A 190 18.84 2.41 9.83
N TYR A 191 18.58 3.30 8.87
CA TYR A 191 19.04 4.69 8.96
C TYR A 191 18.48 5.42 10.19
N LEU A 192 17.19 5.24 10.52
CA LEU A 192 16.60 5.80 11.74
C LEU A 192 17.26 5.23 13.01
N ARG A 193 17.62 3.95 13.00
CA ARG A 193 18.32 3.30 14.12
C ARG A 193 19.74 3.85 14.28
N GLU A 194 20.49 3.92 13.19
CA GLU A 194 21.87 4.42 13.15
C GLU A 194 21.98 5.89 13.58
N THR A 195 20.95 6.68 13.28
CA THR A 195 20.87 8.10 13.66
C THR A 195 20.25 8.34 15.05
N GLY A 196 19.78 7.29 15.73
CA GLY A 196 19.14 7.40 17.05
C GLY A 196 17.72 7.98 17.03
N GLU A 197 17.09 8.06 15.86
CA GLU A 197 15.76 8.65 15.67
C GLU A 197 14.63 7.61 15.81
N LEU A 198 14.94 6.31 15.68
CA LEU A 198 13.96 5.22 15.64
C LEU A 198 13.09 5.13 16.90
N ASP A 199 13.69 5.19 18.09
CA ASP A 199 12.97 5.00 19.37
C ASP A 199 11.88 6.05 19.61
N ASN A 200 11.99 7.19 18.93
CA ASN A 200 11.06 8.32 19.05
C ASN A 200 10.20 8.51 17.79
N THR A 201 10.08 7.46 16.99
CA THR A 201 9.37 7.47 15.72
C THR A 201 8.17 6.55 15.74
N LEU A 202 6.98 7.10 15.46
CA LEU A 202 5.78 6.34 15.12
C LEU A 202 5.87 5.88 13.66
N ILE A 203 5.90 4.57 13.45
CA ILE A 203 5.91 3.95 12.12
C ILE A 203 4.56 3.31 11.86
N ILE A 204 3.96 3.63 10.72
CA ILE A 204 2.69 3.06 10.26
C ILE A 204 2.91 2.46 8.87
N TYR A 205 2.64 1.17 8.71
CA TYR A 205 2.66 0.48 7.41
C TYR A 205 1.26 -0.03 7.05
N MET A 206 0.84 0.24 5.82
CA MET A 206 -0.34 -0.39 5.20
C MET A 206 -0.25 -0.36 3.66
N PRO A 207 -0.85 -1.32 2.94
CA PRO A 207 -1.17 -1.13 1.54
C PRO A 207 -2.42 -0.22 1.39
N ASP A 208 -2.63 0.31 0.19
CA ASP A 208 -3.71 1.25 -0.11
C ASP A 208 -5.07 0.57 -0.33
N ASN A 209 -5.06 -0.68 -0.78
CA ASN A 209 -6.23 -1.52 -1.02
C ASN A 209 -5.84 -3.02 -1.01
N GLY A 210 -6.83 -3.89 -1.21
CA GLY A 210 -6.63 -5.31 -1.50
C GLY A 210 -5.80 -5.58 -2.77
N PRO A 211 -5.53 -6.86 -3.09
CA PRO A 211 -4.71 -7.21 -4.26
C PRO A 211 -5.34 -6.74 -5.57
N GLU A 212 -4.54 -6.52 -6.59
CA GLU A 212 -5.01 -6.07 -7.91
C GLU A 212 -5.32 -7.26 -8.81
N GLY A 213 -6.53 -7.28 -9.37
CA GLY A 213 -7.00 -8.35 -10.27
C GLY A 213 -7.05 -7.94 -11.74
N ALA A 214 -6.75 -6.68 -12.08
CA ALA A 214 -6.68 -6.24 -13.47
C ALA A 214 -5.57 -6.99 -14.23
N ASP A 215 -5.84 -7.32 -15.50
CA ASP A 215 -4.89 -7.92 -16.43
C ASP A 215 -5.28 -7.57 -17.87
N ALA A 216 -4.33 -7.03 -18.63
CA ALA A 216 -4.54 -6.63 -20.03
C ALA A 216 -4.82 -7.84 -20.94
N MET A 217 -4.37 -9.02 -20.52
CA MET A 217 -4.60 -10.30 -21.21
C MET A 217 -5.71 -11.13 -20.55
N GLY A 218 -6.33 -10.58 -19.50
CA GLY A 218 -7.31 -11.27 -18.68
C GLY A 218 -8.74 -11.15 -19.21
N PRO A 219 -9.68 -11.93 -18.62
CA PRO A 219 -11.07 -11.97 -19.08
C PRO A 219 -11.86 -10.66 -18.86
N LEU A 220 -11.33 -9.75 -18.03
CA LEU A 220 -11.93 -8.44 -17.75
C LEU A 220 -11.30 -7.29 -18.57
N ALA A 221 -10.33 -7.60 -19.45
CA ALA A 221 -9.71 -6.61 -20.31
C ALA A 221 -10.67 -6.12 -21.39
N ASN A 222 -10.45 -4.89 -21.85
CA ASN A 222 -11.02 -4.42 -23.12
C ASN A 222 -9.92 -4.45 -24.20
N ASP A 223 -10.33 -4.66 -25.46
CA ASP A 223 -9.42 -4.78 -26.61
C ASP A 223 -8.47 -3.59 -26.71
N LEU A 224 -8.96 -2.41 -26.39
CA LEU A 224 -8.17 -1.18 -26.49
C LEU A 224 -6.97 -1.16 -25.52
N TRP A 225 -7.13 -1.65 -24.29
CA TRP A 225 -6.00 -1.77 -23.35
C TRP A 225 -5.05 -2.90 -23.75
N LYS A 226 -5.60 -4.02 -24.23
CA LYS A 226 -4.81 -5.14 -24.74
C LYS A 226 -3.91 -4.71 -25.90
N ASP A 227 -4.50 -4.18 -26.97
CA ASP A 227 -3.80 -3.77 -28.19
C ASP A 227 -2.71 -2.73 -27.88
N TRP A 228 -3.02 -1.77 -27.02
CA TRP A 228 -2.04 -0.77 -26.59
C TRP A 228 -0.87 -1.40 -25.82
N THR A 229 -1.15 -2.37 -24.96
CA THR A 229 -0.09 -3.04 -24.20
C THR A 229 0.82 -3.85 -25.12
N GLU A 230 0.25 -4.61 -26.07
CA GLU A 230 0.99 -5.36 -27.09
C GLU A 230 1.77 -4.46 -28.06
N ASP A 231 1.26 -3.25 -28.33
CA ASP A 231 1.89 -2.30 -29.25
C ASP A 231 3.13 -1.61 -28.68
N HIS A 232 3.24 -1.50 -27.35
CA HIS A 232 4.27 -0.69 -26.68
C HIS A 232 5.24 -1.50 -25.82
N PHE A 233 4.90 -2.73 -25.44
CA PHE A 233 5.70 -3.54 -24.51
C PHE A 233 5.95 -4.94 -25.03
N ASP A 234 7.03 -5.54 -24.54
CA ASP A 234 7.30 -6.96 -24.77
C ASP A 234 6.44 -7.81 -23.82
N MET A 235 5.50 -8.54 -24.42
CA MET A 235 4.54 -9.39 -23.72
C MET A 235 4.97 -10.86 -23.69
N SER A 236 6.18 -11.20 -24.14
CA SER A 236 6.74 -12.55 -24.03
C SER A 236 6.98 -12.98 -22.57
N ASP A 237 7.10 -14.28 -22.36
CA ASP A 237 7.35 -14.83 -21.02
C ASP A 237 8.77 -14.50 -20.52
N GLU A 238 9.72 -14.40 -21.44
CA GLU A 238 11.10 -13.99 -21.18
C GLU A 238 11.19 -12.55 -20.67
N ALA A 239 10.28 -11.68 -21.14
CA ALA A 239 10.24 -10.28 -20.76
C ALA A 239 9.63 -10.04 -19.37
N ILE A 240 8.90 -11.00 -18.79
CA ILE A 240 8.26 -10.87 -17.47
C ILE A 240 9.31 -10.46 -16.42
N GLY A 241 9.03 -9.37 -15.71
CA GLY A 241 9.89 -8.80 -14.68
C GLY A 241 10.87 -7.74 -15.18
N THR A 242 11.06 -7.60 -16.49
CA THR A 242 11.96 -6.60 -17.08
C THR A 242 11.29 -5.23 -17.24
N SER A 243 12.10 -4.18 -17.42
CA SER A 243 11.61 -2.82 -17.62
C SER A 243 10.84 -2.60 -18.93
N ASN A 244 10.96 -3.52 -19.91
CA ASN A 244 10.28 -3.42 -21.20
C ASN A 244 8.97 -4.23 -21.24
N SER A 245 8.53 -4.79 -20.10
CA SER A 245 7.32 -5.59 -20.00
C SER A 245 6.25 -4.87 -19.17
N SER A 246 4.99 -5.07 -19.56
CA SER A 246 3.82 -4.53 -18.87
C SER A 246 2.80 -5.63 -18.58
N ARG A 247 3.14 -6.49 -17.64
CA ARG A 247 2.30 -7.62 -17.20
C ARG A 247 1.65 -7.33 -15.85
N GLN A 248 0.50 -7.96 -15.61
CA GLN A 248 -0.27 -7.82 -14.38
C GLN A 248 -0.48 -9.18 -13.71
N LEU A 249 -1.06 -9.16 -12.51
CA LEU A 249 -1.24 -10.33 -11.67
C LEU A 249 -2.46 -11.18 -12.06
N GLY A 250 -3.54 -10.55 -12.52
CA GLY A 250 -4.79 -11.23 -12.90
C GLY A 250 -5.67 -11.62 -11.71
N ILE A 251 -6.91 -12.01 -12.02
CA ILE A 251 -7.96 -12.28 -11.03
C ILE A 251 -7.69 -13.56 -10.24
N GLU A 252 -7.02 -14.54 -10.84
CA GLU A 252 -6.69 -15.83 -10.25
C GLU A 252 -5.75 -15.65 -9.05
N TRP A 253 -4.62 -14.97 -9.26
CA TRP A 253 -3.65 -14.68 -8.21
C TRP A 253 -4.15 -13.63 -7.22
N ALA A 254 -4.94 -12.64 -7.66
CA ALA A 254 -5.61 -11.71 -6.73
C ALA A 254 -6.55 -12.47 -5.78
N ASN A 255 -7.33 -13.43 -6.28
CA ASN A 255 -8.15 -14.29 -5.45
C ASN A 255 -7.32 -15.23 -4.54
N ALA A 256 -6.19 -15.73 -5.02
CA ALA A 256 -5.33 -16.61 -4.24
C ALA A 256 -4.65 -15.89 -3.06
N THR A 257 -4.34 -14.60 -3.22
CA THR A 257 -3.64 -13.80 -2.21
C THR A 257 -4.54 -13.28 -1.08
N THR A 258 -5.86 -13.30 -1.24
CA THR A 258 -6.82 -12.78 -0.24
C THR A 258 -7.03 -13.70 0.96
N GLY A 259 -6.56 -14.95 0.88
CA GLY A 259 -6.82 -16.01 1.87
C GLY A 259 -8.32 -16.18 2.14
N PRO A 260 -8.82 -15.98 3.39
CA PRO A 260 -10.24 -16.15 3.70
C PRO A 260 -11.13 -15.05 3.13
N LEU A 261 -10.56 -13.92 2.68
CA LEU A 261 -11.35 -12.76 2.26
C LEU A 261 -11.89 -12.92 0.83
N GLN A 262 -13.02 -12.28 0.58
CA GLN A 262 -13.74 -12.34 -0.70
C GLN A 262 -13.41 -11.15 -1.59
N TRP A 263 -13.15 -11.45 -2.86
CA TRP A 263 -12.80 -10.51 -3.94
C TRP A 263 -11.49 -9.75 -3.68
N TRP A 264 -11.26 -8.64 -4.39
CA TRP A 264 -9.99 -7.92 -4.43
C TRP A 264 -10.24 -6.43 -4.73
N LYS A 265 -9.22 -5.65 -5.07
CA LYS A 265 -9.34 -4.23 -5.42
C LYS A 265 -10.47 -3.99 -6.42
N TRP A 266 -11.15 -2.83 -6.28
CA TRP A 266 -12.39 -2.42 -6.97
C TRP A 266 -13.69 -3.02 -6.43
N PHE A 267 -13.62 -4.02 -5.55
CA PHE A 267 -14.79 -4.54 -4.83
C PHE A 267 -14.89 -3.93 -3.43
N VAL A 268 -16.12 -3.71 -2.95
CA VAL A 268 -16.39 -3.19 -1.59
C VAL A 268 -16.38 -4.28 -0.51
N SER A 269 -16.20 -5.54 -0.90
CA SER A 269 -16.04 -6.66 0.02
C SER A 269 -14.67 -6.65 0.70
N GLU A 270 -14.54 -7.45 1.77
CA GLU A 270 -13.35 -7.47 2.62
C GLU A 270 -12.03 -7.64 1.85
N GLY A 271 -11.98 -8.48 0.82
CA GLY A 271 -10.74 -8.68 0.05
C GLY A 271 -10.30 -7.44 -0.73
N GLY A 272 -11.18 -6.49 -0.99
CA GLY A 272 -10.86 -5.21 -1.63
C GLY A 272 -10.55 -4.07 -0.66
N VAL A 273 -11.15 -4.07 0.54
CA VAL A 273 -11.09 -2.93 1.48
C VAL A 273 -10.41 -3.23 2.82
N ARG A 274 -10.28 -4.49 3.21
CA ARG A 274 -9.59 -4.90 4.45
C ARG A 274 -8.14 -5.22 4.13
N VAL A 275 -7.25 -4.41 4.69
CA VAL A 275 -5.80 -4.49 4.46
C VAL A 275 -5.05 -4.63 5.79
N PRO A 276 -3.84 -5.23 5.80
CA PRO A 276 -3.02 -5.24 7.00
C PRO A 276 -2.60 -3.82 7.38
N LEU A 277 -2.64 -3.53 8.68
CA LEU A 277 -2.12 -2.31 9.28
C LEU A 277 -1.13 -2.71 10.37
N ILE A 278 0.11 -2.28 10.26
CA ILE A 278 1.14 -2.46 11.28
C ILE A 278 1.48 -1.08 11.82
N VAL A 279 1.46 -0.95 13.15
CA VAL A 279 1.86 0.27 13.85
C VAL A 279 2.96 -0.10 14.82
N SER A 280 4.16 0.45 14.62
CA SER A 280 5.26 0.40 15.59
C SER A 280 5.31 1.75 16.28
N PRO A 281 4.86 1.85 17.54
CA PRO A 281 4.87 3.10 18.25
C PRO A 281 6.26 3.41 18.82
N PRO A 282 6.50 4.67 19.23
CA PRO A 282 7.74 5.06 19.89
C PRO A 282 7.83 4.49 21.31
N SER A 283 9.06 4.25 21.77
CA SER A 283 9.39 3.55 23.02
C SER A 283 8.82 4.25 24.27
N ASP A 284 8.74 5.58 24.30
CA ASP A 284 8.46 6.36 25.53
C ASP A 284 7.08 7.05 25.55
N THR A 285 6.09 6.55 24.80
CA THR A 285 4.86 7.34 24.51
C THR A 285 3.56 6.77 25.09
N GLY A 286 3.65 5.80 26.01
CA GLY A 286 2.49 5.16 26.67
C GLY A 286 1.67 4.24 25.76
N PHE A 287 2.16 4.02 24.53
CA PHE A 287 1.64 3.06 23.58
C PHE A 287 2.09 1.66 24.01
N ASP A 288 1.28 1.03 24.86
CA ASP A 288 1.69 -0.16 25.61
C ASP A 288 1.27 -1.49 24.95
N LYS A 289 0.52 -1.45 23.84
CA LYS A 289 0.06 -2.66 23.12
C LYS A 289 1.02 -3.15 22.03
N GLN A 290 2.32 -2.92 22.21
CA GLN A 290 3.32 -3.42 21.27
C GLN A 290 3.34 -4.95 21.27
N GLY A 291 3.48 -5.55 20.10
CA GLY A 291 3.49 -7.02 19.95
C GLY A 291 2.12 -7.68 20.07
N GLU A 292 1.04 -6.92 20.20
CA GLU A 292 -0.34 -7.45 20.24
C GLU A 292 -1.01 -7.40 18.87
N MET A 293 -1.82 -8.43 18.57
CA MET A 293 -2.77 -8.37 17.45
C MET A 293 -4.09 -7.78 17.91
N SER A 294 -4.64 -6.86 17.12
CA SER A 294 -5.92 -6.20 17.41
C SER A 294 -6.97 -6.53 16.35
N ASN A 295 -8.18 -6.84 16.81
CA ASN A 295 -9.38 -6.98 15.98
C ASN A 295 -10.25 -5.71 16.00
N THR A 296 -9.73 -4.58 16.51
CA THR A 296 -10.45 -3.31 16.50
C THR A 296 -10.70 -2.86 15.07
N THR A 297 -11.94 -2.54 14.74
CA THR A 297 -12.30 -1.97 13.44
C THR A 297 -11.77 -0.56 13.32
N LEU A 298 -11.03 -0.30 12.25
CA LEU A 298 -10.39 0.98 11.96
C LEU A 298 -10.62 1.35 10.49
N SER A 299 -10.54 2.64 10.20
CA SER A 299 -10.56 3.20 8.85
C SER A 299 -9.29 3.99 8.59
N VAL A 300 -8.86 4.09 7.32
CA VAL A 300 -7.77 5.00 6.91
C VAL A 300 -8.00 6.45 7.37
N LYS A 301 -9.27 6.84 7.59
CA LYS A 301 -9.67 8.15 8.10
C LYS A 301 -9.19 8.42 9.53
N ASP A 302 -8.88 7.37 10.29
CA ASP A 302 -8.41 7.45 11.67
C ASP A 302 -6.91 7.79 11.76
N LEU A 303 -6.15 7.53 10.69
CA LEU A 303 -4.71 7.78 10.67
C LEU A 303 -4.36 9.26 10.83
N PRO A 304 -4.93 10.21 10.04
CA PRO A 304 -4.62 11.62 10.21
C PRO A 304 -4.93 12.14 11.62
N MET A 305 -5.98 11.63 12.26
CA MET A 305 -6.35 12.01 13.62
C MET A 305 -5.35 11.48 14.65
N THR A 306 -4.92 10.22 14.49
CA THR A 306 -3.88 9.61 15.33
C THR A 306 -2.54 10.35 15.20
N ILE A 307 -2.20 10.77 13.99
CA ILE A 307 -0.97 11.51 13.68
C ILE A 307 -0.99 12.90 14.33
N LEU A 308 -2.12 13.59 14.25
CA LEU A 308 -2.31 14.90 14.89
C LEU A 308 -2.22 14.80 16.41
N ASP A 309 -2.88 13.81 17.01
CA ASP A 309 -2.83 13.54 18.44
C ASP A 309 -1.41 13.24 18.90
N TYR A 310 -0.69 12.36 18.18
CA TYR A 310 0.72 12.07 18.45
C TYR A 310 1.61 13.31 18.37
N ALA A 311 1.36 14.20 17.41
CA ALA A 311 2.09 15.44 17.25
C ALA A 311 1.70 16.53 18.28
N GLY A 312 0.65 16.32 19.09
CA GLY A 312 0.09 17.34 19.97
C GLY A 312 -0.54 18.52 19.21
N VAL A 313 -1.06 18.27 18.00
CA VAL A 313 -1.61 19.31 17.11
C VAL A 313 -3.13 19.16 17.02
N ALA A 314 -3.87 20.21 17.42
CA ALA A 314 -5.32 20.23 17.26
C ALA A 314 -5.74 20.34 15.79
N HIS A 315 -6.79 19.61 15.39
CA HIS A 315 -7.42 19.80 14.08
C HIS A 315 -8.07 21.20 14.00
N PRO A 316 -7.96 21.94 12.88
CA PRO A 316 -8.45 23.33 12.76
C PRO A 316 -9.98 23.50 12.72
N GLY A 317 -10.76 22.46 13.05
CA GLY A 317 -12.22 22.46 12.90
C GLY A 317 -12.67 22.64 11.44
N GLU A 318 -13.71 23.44 11.22
CA GLU A 318 -14.35 23.62 9.90
C GLU A 318 -13.69 24.69 9.01
N THR A 319 -12.67 25.41 9.52
CA THR A 319 -12.03 26.50 8.80
C THR A 319 -10.50 26.42 8.89
N TYR A 320 -9.83 26.45 7.74
CA TYR A 320 -8.37 26.49 7.68
C TYR A 320 -7.92 27.46 6.58
N ARG A 321 -7.03 28.41 6.90
CA ARG A 321 -6.55 29.44 5.94
C ARG A 321 -7.69 30.15 5.18
N ASN A 322 -8.68 30.65 5.91
CA ASN A 322 -9.84 31.41 5.38
C ASN A 322 -10.70 30.64 4.36
N ARG A 323 -10.67 29.31 4.37
CA ARG A 323 -11.59 28.46 3.60
C ARG A 323 -12.29 27.45 4.49
N LYS A 324 -13.53 27.13 4.15
CA LYS A 324 -14.25 26.00 4.72
C LYS A 324 -13.53 24.71 4.35
N VAL A 325 -13.32 23.84 5.33
CA VAL A 325 -12.77 22.49 5.15
C VAL A 325 -13.76 21.47 5.72
N ALA A 326 -13.66 20.23 5.26
CA ALA A 326 -14.50 19.16 5.77
C ALA A 326 -14.13 18.84 7.23
N THR A 327 -15.13 18.58 8.06
CA THR A 327 -14.93 18.04 9.41
C THR A 327 -14.36 16.62 9.29
N PRO A 328 -13.33 16.26 10.06
CA PRO A 328 -12.84 14.90 10.11
C PRO A 328 -13.95 13.91 10.47
N SER A 329 -13.97 12.76 9.81
CA SER A 329 -14.89 11.67 10.11
C SER A 329 -14.20 10.46 10.74
N GLY A 330 -12.88 10.50 10.87
CA GLY A 330 -12.11 9.51 11.64
C GLY A 330 -11.94 9.93 13.09
N VAL A 331 -11.47 8.99 13.90
CA VAL A 331 -11.19 9.17 15.33
C VAL A 331 -9.76 8.72 15.58
N SER A 332 -9.06 9.40 16.49
CA SER A 332 -7.71 8.97 16.86
C SER A 332 -7.71 7.59 17.48
N MET A 333 -6.78 6.76 17.03
CA MET A 333 -6.57 5.40 17.51
C MET A 333 -5.63 5.37 18.72
N ALA A 334 -5.14 6.51 19.21
CA ALA A 334 -4.25 6.56 20.37
C ALA A 334 -4.82 5.70 21.50
N HIS A 335 -6.10 5.84 21.85
CA HIS A 335 -6.75 5.03 22.88
C HIS A 335 -6.81 3.51 22.59
N SER A 336 -6.83 3.11 21.31
CA SER A 336 -6.79 1.70 20.92
C SER A 336 -5.39 1.10 21.06
N CYS A 337 -4.35 1.95 21.00
CA CYS A 337 -2.94 1.59 21.15
C CYS A 337 -2.35 1.90 22.55
N LEU A 338 -3.04 2.68 23.40
CA LEU A 338 -2.67 3.04 24.77
C LEU A 338 -3.28 2.07 25.80
N ALA A 339 -2.63 1.87 26.95
CA ALA A 339 -2.98 0.85 27.97
C ALA A 339 -4.32 1.00 28.73
N LYS A 340 -5.00 2.16 28.70
CA LYS A 340 -6.16 2.36 29.59
C LYS A 340 -7.50 2.31 28.86
N PRO A 341 -8.41 1.37 29.21
CA PRO A 341 -9.79 1.49 28.80
C PRO A 341 -10.39 2.74 29.48
N ILE A 342 -10.92 3.66 28.68
CA ILE A 342 -11.82 4.69 29.22
C ILE A 342 -13.09 3.94 29.67
N ARG A 343 -13.43 4.03 30.96
CA ARG A 343 -14.79 3.65 31.41
C ARG A 343 -15.78 4.51 30.62
N CYS A 344 -16.50 3.94 29.65
CA CYS A 344 -17.73 4.57 29.16
C CYS A 344 -18.73 4.48 30.32
N GLU A 345 -18.92 5.57 31.06
CA GLU A 345 -20.08 5.68 31.96
C GLU A 345 -21.33 5.80 31.09
N MET A 346 -22.05 4.70 30.95
CA MET A 346 -23.34 4.67 30.26
C MET A 346 -24.33 5.54 31.04
N THR A 347 -24.64 6.72 30.54
CA THR A 347 -25.77 7.52 31.02
C THR A 347 -27.03 7.12 30.25
N ARG A 348 -28.05 6.62 30.97
CA ARG A 348 -29.36 6.31 30.36
C ARG A 348 -30.10 7.61 30.05
N ILE A 349 -30.41 7.83 28.77
CA ILE A 349 -31.43 8.80 28.34
C ILE A 349 -32.55 8.00 27.67
N GLY A 350 -33.59 7.66 28.44
CA GLY A 350 -34.71 6.85 27.96
C GLY A 350 -34.32 5.41 27.58
N SER A 351 -34.87 4.89 26.48
CA SER A 351 -34.68 3.51 26.00
C SER A 351 -33.50 3.33 25.03
N LEU A 352 -32.67 4.36 24.82
CA LEU A 352 -31.51 4.31 23.93
C LEU A 352 -30.23 4.52 24.75
N LEU A 353 -29.24 3.67 24.49
CA LEU A 353 -27.88 3.82 25.00
C LEU A 353 -27.12 4.77 24.09
N SER A 354 -26.63 5.88 24.65
CA SER A 354 -25.76 6.86 23.99
C SER A 354 -24.43 6.87 24.75
N CYS A 355 -23.30 6.58 24.10
CA CYS A 355 -21.98 6.77 24.69
C CYS A 355 -21.54 8.20 24.36
N SER A 356 -21.46 9.05 25.39
CA SER A 356 -20.89 10.40 25.27
C SER A 356 -19.46 10.35 25.80
N VAL A 357 -18.50 10.68 24.94
CA VAL A 357 -17.08 10.81 25.32
C VAL A 357 -16.90 12.18 25.96
N MET A 358 -16.72 12.24 27.28
CA MET A 358 -16.18 13.42 27.95
C MET A 358 -14.68 13.25 28.10
N ALA A 359 -13.91 14.19 27.52
CA ALA A 359 -12.51 14.37 27.86
C ALA A 359 -12.43 15.13 29.19
N LEU A 360 -11.70 14.58 30.16
CA LEU A 360 -11.12 15.34 31.27
C LEU A 360 -9.62 15.39 31.08
#